data_AF-A0A1X2HPY7-F1
#
_entry.id   AF-A0A1X2HPY7-F1
#
_cell.length_a   1.000
_cell.length_b   1.000
_cell.length_c   1.000
_cell.angle_alpha   90.00
_cell.angle_beta   90.00
_cell.angle_gamma   90.00
#
_symmetry.space_group_name_H-M   'P 1'
#
loop_
_entity.id
_entity.type
_entity.pdbx_description
1 polymer ?
#
loop_
_entity_poly.entity_id
_entity_poly.type
_entity_poly.pdbx_seq_one_letter_code
_entity_poly.pdbx_strand_id
1 'polypeptide(L)'
;MAIGTILVPLSLVFASYQTSMWQLYLSQGALFGIGGAFVFSCSVTLPTQWFYKNRGLATGIAVSGSGIGGVALAPLSQYLINTYGYRDALRILAAMYFGILCVAVCLARSRWRPPPSPSKGIGSFWDPSMATTSFGLLLVFSFLVTFGYIGPFFLTPTYASYLGENAKTGSNLLSIMSGMNAICRITLGLMADRTGRLNTMFVCTLLAGIFTMVVWQFSQSYGVFVAFCTLYGLTGGGWVSLFPVVTAEVVGVKNIQRGLSLCYFITIFGNLVGTPIIGQLQTSFGWTAAIQFCGAPTVAAALIMLVLRFKLYPKLFKRV
;
A
#
# COMPACT_ATOMS: atom_id res chain seq x y z
N MET A 1 0.30 13.35 13.29
CA MET A 1 -0.29 12.20 14.02
C MET A 1 -1.51 12.59 14.85
N ALA A 2 -1.40 13.46 15.88
CA ALA A 2 -2.54 13.81 16.75
C ALA A 2 -3.80 14.31 16.00
N ILE A 3 -3.63 15.17 14.99
CA ILE A 3 -4.74 15.62 14.12
C ILE A 3 -5.39 14.41 13.42
N GLY A 4 -4.58 13.50 12.87
CA GLY A 4 -5.07 12.28 12.22
C GLY A 4 -5.81 11.33 13.16
N THR A 5 -5.40 11.25 14.43
CA THR A 5 -6.10 10.48 15.48
C THR A 5 -7.53 10.93 15.71
N ILE A 6 -7.84 12.21 15.48
CA ILE A 6 -9.21 12.74 15.59
C ILE A 6 -9.95 12.58 14.26
N LEU A 7 -9.31 12.94 13.14
CA LEU A 7 -9.95 12.95 11.83
C LEU A 7 -10.37 11.55 11.34
N VAL A 8 -9.56 10.52 11.60
CA VAL A 8 -9.86 9.14 11.14
C VAL A 8 -11.16 8.61 11.80
N PRO A 9 -11.30 8.58 13.14
CA PRO A 9 -12.56 8.19 13.77
C PRO A 9 -13.74 9.08 13.39
N LEU A 10 -13.52 10.39 13.28
CA LEU A 10 -14.58 11.33 12.91
C LEU A 10 -15.15 11.03 11.52
N SER A 11 -14.31 10.64 10.56
CA SER A 11 -14.76 10.22 9.24
C SER A 11 -15.61 8.96 9.24
N LEU A 12 -15.30 7.99 10.11
CA LEU A 12 -16.12 6.78 10.29
C LEU A 12 -17.47 7.11 10.93
N VAL A 13 -17.51 8.03 11.90
CA VAL A 13 -18.76 8.52 12.50
C VAL A 13 -19.61 9.23 11.46
N PHE A 14 -19.05 10.15 10.67
CA PHE A 14 -19.81 10.83 9.62
C PHE A 14 -20.34 9.88 8.55
N ALA A 15 -19.57 8.86 8.17
CA ALA A 15 -20.04 7.81 7.27
C ALA A 15 -21.22 7.01 7.85
N SER A 16 -21.30 6.84 9.17
CA SER A 16 -22.44 6.16 9.81
C SER A 16 -23.78 6.90 9.63
N TYR A 17 -23.74 8.23 9.51
CA TYR A 17 -24.93 9.09 9.38
C TYR A 17 -25.29 9.46 7.94
N GLN A 18 -24.66 8.82 6.95
CA GLN A 18 -24.88 9.17 5.56
C GLN A 18 -26.31 8.88 5.06
N THR A 19 -26.83 9.81 4.29
CA THR A 19 -28.09 9.72 3.55
C THR A 19 -27.88 9.68 2.04
N SER A 20 -26.70 10.07 1.55
CA SER A 20 -26.37 10.16 0.12
C SER A 20 -24.95 9.65 -0.17
N MET A 21 -24.72 9.11 -1.37
CA MET A 21 -23.39 8.57 -1.76
C MET A 21 -22.28 9.63 -1.78
N TRP A 22 -22.55 10.89 -2.12
CA TRP A 22 -21.51 11.92 -2.10
C TRP A 22 -20.94 12.16 -0.68
N GLN A 23 -21.73 11.90 0.37
CA GLN A 23 -21.28 12.00 1.76
C GLN A 23 -20.28 10.91 2.10
N LEU A 24 -20.36 9.72 1.48
CA LEU A 24 -19.33 8.68 1.58
C LEU A 24 -18.01 9.15 0.99
N TYR A 25 -18.04 9.76 -0.20
CA TYR A 25 -16.83 10.23 -0.87
C TYR A 25 -16.11 11.30 -0.04
N LEU A 26 -16.85 12.20 0.63
CA LEU A 26 -16.25 13.21 1.50
C LEU A 26 -15.76 12.63 2.83
N SER A 27 -16.54 11.75 3.47
CA SER A 27 -16.16 11.17 4.76
C SER A 27 -15.06 10.11 4.60
N GLN A 28 -15.36 8.99 3.96
CA GLN A 28 -14.45 7.85 3.78
C GLN A 28 -13.35 8.11 2.74
N GLY A 29 -13.59 8.97 1.73
CA GLY A 29 -12.58 9.31 0.75
C GLY A 29 -11.66 10.43 1.26
N ALA A 30 -12.19 11.66 1.31
CA ALA A 30 -11.38 12.84 1.62
C ALA A 30 -10.95 12.90 3.10
N LEU A 31 -11.90 12.85 4.04
CA LEU A 31 -11.60 13.07 5.46
C LEU A 31 -10.76 11.94 6.07
N PHE A 32 -11.13 10.68 5.80
CA PHE A 32 -10.34 9.52 6.20
C PHE A 32 -8.95 9.54 5.52
N GLY A 33 -8.88 9.90 4.23
CA GLY A 33 -7.62 9.99 3.49
C GLY A 33 -6.66 11.03 4.08
N ILE A 34 -7.15 12.24 4.38
CA ILE A 34 -6.36 13.31 5.02
C ILE A 34 -5.90 12.88 6.42
N GLY A 35 -6.80 12.31 7.22
CA GLY A 35 -6.47 11.79 8.55
C GLY A 35 -5.42 10.68 8.48
N GLY A 36 -5.60 9.73 7.57
CA GLY A 36 -4.69 8.63 7.29
C GLY A 36 -3.31 9.11 6.84
N ALA A 37 -3.24 10.14 6.00
CA ALA A 37 -1.97 10.73 5.56
C ALA A 37 -1.16 11.31 6.73
N PHE A 38 -1.82 11.99 7.69
CA PHE A 38 -1.17 12.52 8.88
C PHE A 38 -0.69 11.44 9.86
N VAL A 39 -1.36 10.29 9.91
CA VAL A 39 -0.92 9.14 10.70
C VAL A 39 0.23 8.43 9.99
N PHE A 40 0.02 8.04 8.74
CA PHE A 40 0.98 7.27 7.94
C PHE A 40 2.33 7.97 7.81
N SER A 41 2.33 9.26 7.46
CA SER A 41 3.58 10.02 7.27
C SER A 41 4.42 10.08 8.56
N CYS A 42 3.76 10.22 9.72
CA CYS A 42 4.44 10.20 11.01
C CYS A 42 4.94 8.79 11.36
N SER A 43 4.10 7.77 11.17
CA SER A 43 4.43 6.38 11.52
C SER A 43 5.57 5.79 10.71
N VAL A 44 5.67 6.13 9.40
CA VAL A 44 6.74 5.62 8.53
C VAL A 44 8.08 6.30 8.81
N THR A 45 8.08 7.59 9.15
CA THR A 45 9.31 8.36 9.35
C THR A 45 9.94 8.15 10.72
N LEU A 46 9.15 7.91 11.77
CA LEU A 46 9.65 7.82 13.14
C LEU A 46 10.70 6.70 13.37
N PRO A 47 10.51 5.44 12.90
CA PRO A 47 11.50 4.38 13.09
C PRO A 47 12.86 4.70 12.46
N THR A 48 12.87 5.42 11.33
CA THR A 48 14.10 5.76 10.59
C THR A 48 15.00 6.73 11.36
N GLN A 49 14.46 7.46 12.33
CA GLN A 49 15.22 8.36 13.21
C GLN A 49 15.93 7.60 14.34
N TRP A 50 15.37 6.47 14.78
CA TRP A 50 15.90 5.70 15.90
C TRP A 50 16.97 4.70 15.48
N PHE A 51 16.83 4.09 14.31
CA PHE A 51 17.72 3.04 13.82
C PHE A 51 18.57 3.52 12.63
N TYR A 52 19.89 3.27 12.68
CA TYR A 52 20.81 3.58 11.58
C TYR A 52 21.21 2.32 10.78
N LYS A 53 21.68 1.26 11.47
CA LYS A 53 22.18 0.02 10.85
C LYS A 53 21.06 -0.85 10.27
N ASN A 54 19.93 -0.99 10.98
CA ASN A 54 18.82 -1.88 10.61
C ASN A 54 17.56 -1.10 10.18
N ARG A 55 17.74 -0.06 9.36
CA ARG A 55 16.65 0.84 8.91
C ARG A 55 15.54 0.09 8.17
N GLY A 56 15.90 -0.78 7.23
CA GLY A 56 14.93 -1.56 6.45
C GLY A 56 14.06 -2.46 7.32
N LEU A 57 14.66 -3.18 8.27
CA LEU A 57 13.94 -4.03 9.22
C LEU A 57 13.00 -3.23 10.14
N ALA A 58 13.48 -2.12 10.71
CA ALA A 58 12.66 -1.29 11.61
C ALA A 58 11.44 -0.68 10.89
N THR A 59 11.64 -0.16 9.67
CA THR A 59 10.54 0.33 8.82
C THR A 59 9.63 -0.83 8.39
N GLY A 60 10.21 -1.98 8.05
CA GLY A 60 9.46 -3.20 7.72
C GLY A 60 8.53 -3.63 8.84
N ILE A 61 8.99 -3.72 10.08
CA ILE A 61 8.17 -4.07 11.25
C ILE A 61 7.05 -3.04 11.47
N ALA A 62 7.38 -1.74 11.44
CA ALA A 62 6.39 -0.68 11.63
C ALA A 62 5.28 -0.72 10.56
N VAL A 63 5.67 -0.94 9.30
CA VAL A 63 4.76 -0.98 8.16
C VAL A 63 4.01 -2.32 8.07
N SER A 64 4.55 -3.41 8.63
CA SER A 64 3.86 -4.71 8.70
C SER A 64 2.58 -4.67 9.53
N GLY A 65 2.45 -3.68 10.41
CA GLY A 65 1.22 -3.43 11.18
C GLY A 65 -0.02 -3.27 10.30
N SER A 66 0.08 -2.77 9.06
CA SER A 66 -1.09 -2.68 8.17
C SER A 66 -1.58 -4.05 7.70
N GLY A 67 -0.67 -5.02 7.53
CA GLY A 67 -1.04 -6.40 7.17
C GLY A 67 -1.71 -7.13 8.34
N ILE A 68 -1.15 -6.98 9.55
CA ILE A 68 -1.76 -7.50 10.79
C ILE A 68 -3.13 -6.86 11.04
N GLY A 69 -3.25 -5.54 10.81
CA GLY A 69 -4.52 -4.83 10.87
C GLY A 69 -5.55 -5.42 9.91
N GLY A 70 -5.17 -5.74 8.67
CA GLY A 70 -6.05 -6.43 7.72
C GLY A 70 -6.53 -7.79 8.22
N VAL A 71 -5.64 -8.60 8.82
CA VAL A 71 -5.98 -9.92 9.38
C VAL A 71 -7.07 -9.81 10.45
N ALA A 72 -6.93 -8.86 11.38
CA ALA A 72 -7.84 -8.71 12.51
C ALA A 72 -9.12 -7.94 12.14
N LEU A 73 -9.00 -6.86 11.37
CA LEU A 73 -10.10 -5.94 11.10
C LEU A 73 -11.05 -6.46 10.02
N ALA A 74 -10.60 -7.24 9.03
CA ALA A 74 -11.50 -7.73 7.99
C ALA A 74 -12.60 -8.68 8.53
N PRO A 75 -12.29 -9.71 9.33
CA PRO A 75 -13.31 -10.60 9.90
C PRO A 75 -14.15 -9.89 10.96
N LEU A 76 -13.51 -9.03 11.77
CA LEU A 76 -14.21 -8.23 12.77
C LEU A 76 -15.24 -7.30 12.13
N SER A 77 -14.87 -6.60 11.06
CA SER A 77 -15.78 -5.70 10.35
C SER A 77 -16.96 -6.48 9.77
N GLN A 78 -16.70 -7.64 9.14
CA GLN A 78 -17.77 -8.49 8.63
C GLN A 78 -18.71 -9.00 9.74
N TYR A 79 -18.15 -9.40 10.88
CA TYR A 79 -18.93 -9.81 12.05
C TYR A 79 -19.81 -8.68 12.58
N LEU A 80 -19.24 -7.48 12.76
CA LEU A 80 -19.99 -6.32 13.24
C LEU A 80 -21.11 -5.91 12.27
N ILE A 81 -20.86 -5.97 10.96
CA ILE A 81 -21.86 -5.70 9.92
C ILE A 81 -23.01 -6.72 10.00
N ASN A 82 -22.71 -8.01 10.18
CA ASN A 82 -23.74 -9.05 10.26
C ASN A 82 -24.59 -8.96 11.53
N THR A 83 -24.01 -8.58 12.66
CA THR A 83 -24.68 -8.58 13.97
C THR A 83 -25.41 -7.26 14.26
N TYR A 84 -24.80 -6.12 13.94
CA TYR A 84 -25.29 -4.79 14.32
C TYR A 84 -25.66 -3.92 13.10
N GLY A 85 -25.45 -4.41 11.88
CA GLY A 85 -25.60 -3.61 10.66
C GLY A 85 -24.42 -2.67 10.42
N TYR A 86 -24.31 -2.16 9.19
CA TYR A 86 -23.15 -1.37 8.76
C TYR A 86 -23.01 -0.03 9.51
N ARG A 87 -24.12 0.60 9.92
CA ARG A 87 -24.09 1.92 10.58
C ARG A 87 -23.46 1.84 11.97
N ASP A 88 -23.89 0.88 12.77
CA ASP A 88 -23.35 0.70 14.11
C ASP A 88 -21.97 0.04 14.08
N ALA A 89 -21.70 -0.83 13.10
CA ALA A 89 -20.36 -1.33 12.85
C ALA A 89 -19.34 -0.19 12.62
N LEU A 90 -19.68 0.82 11.82
CA LEU A 90 -18.80 1.98 11.58
C LEU A 90 -18.54 2.79 12.86
N ARG A 91 -19.52 2.93 13.76
CA ARG A 91 -19.37 3.65 15.04
C ARG A 91 -18.47 2.89 16.01
N ILE A 92 -18.67 1.57 16.12
CA ILE A 92 -17.83 0.69 16.95
C ILE A 92 -16.39 0.72 16.44
N LEU A 93 -16.20 0.60 15.13
CA LEU A 93 -14.88 0.75 14.51
C LEU A 93 -14.29 2.12 14.82
N ALA A 94 -15.04 3.22 14.68
CA ALA A 94 -14.54 4.57 15.00
C ALA A 94 -13.96 4.65 16.42
N ALA A 95 -14.68 4.12 17.42
CA ALA A 95 -14.22 4.09 18.81
C ALA A 95 -12.93 3.25 18.97
N MET A 96 -12.85 2.10 18.30
CA MET A 96 -11.65 1.25 18.31
C MET A 96 -10.44 1.95 17.67
N TYR A 97 -10.62 2.55 16.48
CA TYR A 97 -9.57 3.30 15.80
C TYR A 97 -9.07 4.46 16.67
N PHE A 98 -9.98 5.18 17.35
CA PHE A 98 -9.61 6.25 18.26
C PHE A 98 -8.73 5.72 19.41
N GLY A 99 -9.14 4.64 20.08
CA GLY A 99 -8.38 4.04 21.18
C GLY A 99 -6.97 3.62 20.77
N ILE A 100 -6.84 2.90 19.65
CA ILE A 100 -5.54 2.44 19.13
C ILE A 100 -4.65 3.63 18.74
N LEU A 101 -5.21 4.61 18.04
CA LEU A 101 -4.46 5.79 17.60
C LEU A 101 -4.06 6.71 18.77
N CYS A 102 -4.87 6.78 19.84
CA CYS A 102 -4.50 7.49 21.07
C CYS A 102 -3.29 6.85 21.74
N VAL A 103 -3.30 5.52 21.92
CA VAL A 103 -2.14 4.78 22.43
C VAL A 103 -0.91 5.01 21.54
N ALA A 104 -1.08 4.94 20.23
CA ALA A 104 0.02 5.15 19.28
C ALA A 104 0.60 6.57 19.37
N VAL A 105 -0.23 7.61 19.55
CA VAL A 105 0.23 8.99 19.75
C VAL A 105 0.98 9.16 21.07
N CYS A 106 0.50 8.56 22.16
CA CYS A 106 1.18 8.63 23.47
C CYS A 106 2.56 7.96 23.44
N LEU A 107 2.70 6.89 22.65
CA LEU A 107 3.97 6.15 22.50
C LEU A 107 4.91 6.77 21.46
N ALA A 108 4.38 7.54 20.50
CA ALA A 108 5.18 8.14 19.43
C ALA A 108 6.09 9.27 19.97
N ARG A 109 7.36 8.93 20.20
CA ARG A 109 8.40 9.88 20.62
C ARG A 109 9.40 10.14 19.50
N SER A 110 9.56 11.40 19.11
CA SER A 110 10.61 11.81 18.18
C SER A 110 11.96 11.87 18.88
N ARG A 111 12.99 11.25 18.28
CA ARG A 111 14.37 11.29 18.79
C ARG A 111 15.03 12.62 18.45
N TRP A 112 14.74 13.14 17.26
CA TRP A 112 15.30 14.37 16.73
C TRP A 112 14.18 15.31 16.35
N ARG A 113 14.15 16.50 16.96
CA ARG A 113 13.34 17.61 16.46
C ARG A 113 14.19 18.32 15.41
N PRO A 114 13.91 18.18 14.11
CA PRO A 114 14.60 18.99 13.12
C PRO A 114 14.40 20.47 13.50
N PRO A 115 15.43 21.33 13.34
CA PRO A 115 15.23 22.77 13.50
C PRO A 115 14.06 23.18 12.59
N PRO A 116 13.25 24.18 12.98
CA PRO A 116 12.13 24.63 12.16
C PRO A 116 12.67 24.88 10.76
N SER A 117 12.19 24.08 9.79
CA SER A 117 12.58 24.28 8.41
C SER A 117 12.22 25.72 8.09
N PRO A 118 13.16 26.56 7.62
CA PRO A 118 12.77 27.87 7.12
C PRO A 118 11.66 27.62 6.12
N SER A 119 10.54 28.34 6.25
CA SER A 119 9.40 28.20 5.36
C SER A 119 9.82 28.65 3.97
N LYS A 120 10.53 27.79 3.25
CA LYS A 120 10.74 27.98 1.83
C LYS A 120 9.36 27.78 1.23
N GLY A 121 8.86 28.83 0.58
CA GLY A 121 7.51 28.84 -0.01
C GLY A 121 7.28 27.68 -0.98
N ILE A 122 6.12 27.67 -1.61
CA ILE A 122 5.69 26.63 -2.57
C ILE A 122 6.77 26.33 -3.66
N GLY A 123 7.70 27.25 -3.95
CA GLY A 123 8.87 26.99 -4.79
C GLY A 123 9.88 25.95 -4.29
N SER A 124 9.77 25.42 -3.07
CA SER A 124 10.68 24.41 -2.49
C SER A 124 10.30 22.95 -2.80
N PHE A 125 9.18 22.71 -3.50
CA PHE A 125 8.74 21.36 -3.86
C PHE A 125 9.63 20.68 -4.90
N TRP A 126 10.32 21.49 -5.72
CA TRP A 126 11.15 21.00 -6.81
C TRP A 126 12.61 21.40 -6.60
N ASP A 127 13.51 20.45 -6.80
CA ASP A 127 14.94 20.69 -6.87
C ASP A 127 15.41 20.27 -8.26
N PRO A 128 15.97 21.17 -9.09
CA PRO A 128 16.44 20.84 -10.43
C PRO A 128 17.43 19.67 -10.46
N SER A 129 18.17 19.43 -9.36
CA SER A 129 19.06 18.26 -9.23
C SER A 129 18.33 16.91 -9.30
N MET A 130 17.01 16.89 -9.09
CA MET A 130 16.19 15.69 -9.21
C MET A 130 15.73 15.39 -10.63
N ALA A 131 15.94 16.29 -11.59
CA ALA A 131 15.55 16.13 -13.01
C ALA A 131 16.46 15.13 -13.76
N THR A 132 16.66 13.96 -13.17
CA THR A 132 17.46 12.88 -13.73
C THR A 132 16.55 11.86 -14.40
N THR A 133 17.05 11.19 -15.45
CA THR A 133 16.29 10.10 -16.08
C THR A 133 15.96 8.98 -15.10
N SER A 134 16.83 8.71 -14.12
CA SER A 134 16.61 7.69 -13.09
C SER A 134 15.39 8.02 -12.22
N PHE A 135 15.22 9.31 -11.86
CA PHE A 135 14.02 9.75 -11.16
C PHE A 135 12.78 9.71 -12.06
N GLY A 136 12.90 10.06 -13.34
CA GLY A 136 11.81 9.90 -14.32
C GLY A 136 11.32 8.45 -14.44
N LEU A 137 12.23 7.47 -14.51
CA LEU A 137 11.88 6.04 -14.51
C LEU A 137 11.18 5.62 -13.21
N LEU A 138 11.62 6.15 -12.06
CA LEU A 138 10.97 5.88 -10.77
C LEU A 138 9.54 6.47 -10.72
N LEU A 139 9.31 7.64 -11.31
CA LEU A 139 7.96 8.22 -11.42
C LEU A 139 7.05 7.37 -12.31
N VAL A 140 7.53 6.90 -13.46
CA VAL A 140 6.78 5.99 -14.34
C VAL A 140 6.47 4.67 -13.63
N PHE A 141 7.44 4.10 -12.92
CA PHE A 141 7.23 2.92 -12.07
C PHE A 141 6.10 3.17 -11.05
N SER A 142 6.16 4.29 -10.34
CA SER A 142 5.22 4.66 -9.28
C SER A 142 3.80 4.86 -9.81
N PHE A 143 3.69 5.42 -11.02
CA PHE A 143 2.43 5.62 -11.71
C PHE A 143 1.80 4.27 -12.12
N LEU A 144 2.58 3.37 -12.73
CA LEU A 144 2.06 2.10 -13.27
C LEU A 144 1.71 1.08 -12.18
N VAL A 145 2.55 0.95 -11.15
CA VAL A 145 2.38 -0.11 -10.13
C VAL A 145 1.07 0.02 -9.35
N THR A 146 0.56 1.24 -9.15
CA THR A 146 -0.64 1.46 -8.34
C THR A 146 -1.94 1.14 -9.06
N PHE A 147 -1.96 1.09 -10.40
CA PHE A 147 -3.12 0.59 -11.14
C PHE A 147 -3.42 -0.88 -10.83
N GLY A 148 -2.40 -1.68 -10.56
CA GLY A 148 -2.53 -3.10 -10.29
C GLY A 148 -2.48 -3.51 -8.83
N TYR A 149 -1.80 -2.73 -7.98
CA TYR A 149 -1.51 -3.13 -6.60
C TYR A 149 -2.76 -3.31 -5.71
N ILE A 150 -3.70 -2.36 -5.76
CA ILE A 150 -4.89 -2.37 -4.90
C ILE A 150 -5.96 -3.35 -5.38
N GLY A 151 -6.05 -3.59 -6.69
CA GLY A 151 -7.10 -4.39 -7.33
C GLY A 151 -7.34 -5.74 -6.66
N PRO A 152 -6.31 -6.60 -6.49
CA PRO A 152 -6.44 -7.88 -5.81
C PRO A 152 -7.00 -7.77 -4.38
N PHE A 153 -6.54 -6.80 -3.58
CA PHE A 153 -7.07 -6.58 -2.22
C PHE A 153 -8.55 -6.23 -2.21
N PHE A 154 -8.98 -5.37 -3.14
CA PHE A 154 -10.36 -4.91 -3.17
C PHE A 154 -11.32 -5.96 -3.74
N LEU A 155 -10.89 -6.68 -4.78
CA LEU A 155 -11.72 -7.66 -5.47
C LEU A 155 -11.76 -9.03 -4.80
N THR A 156 -10.87 -9.34 -3.85
CA THR A 156 -10.81 -10.68 -3.25
C THR A 156 -12.16 -11.14 -2.67
N PRO A 157 -12.87 -10.34 -1.85
CA PRO A 157 -14.19 -10.74 -1.36
C PRO A 157 -15.23 -10.90 -2.48
N THR A 158 -15.20 -10.00 -3.47
CA THR A 158 -16.14 -10.02 -4.62
C THR A 158 -15.91 -11.24 -5.51
N TYR A 159 -14.65 -11.62 -5.74
CA TYR A 159 -14.28 -12.79 -6.53
C TYR A 159 -14.60 -14.09 -5.77
N ALA A 160 -14.42 -14.12 -4.44
CA ALA A 160 -14.86 -15.24 -3.63
C ALA A 160 -16.38 -15.47 -3.79
N SER A 161 -17.19 -14.41 -3.72
CA SER A 161 -18.63 -14.51 -3.98
C SER A 161 -18.95 -15.00 -5.41
N TYR A 162 -18.14 -14.61 -6.40
CA TYR A 162 -18.28 -15.12 -7.77
C TYR A 162 -18.01 -16.64 -7.88
N LEU A 163 -17.11 -17.18 -7.06
CA LEU A 163 -16.87 -18.62 -6.95
C LEU A 163 -17.96 -19.38 -6.16
N GLY A 164 -19.00 -18.68 -5.68
CA GLY A 164 -20.08 -19.27 -4.88
C GLY A 164 -19.79 -19.30 -3.37
N GLU A 165 -18.71 -18.65 -2.91
CA GLU A 165 -18.35 -18.60 -1.49
C GLU A 165 -19.10 -17.50 -0.73
N ASN A 166 -19.24 -17.70 0.59
CA ASN A 166 -19.90 -16.73 1.47
C ASN A 166 -18.99 -15.52 1.80
N ALA A 167 -19.60 -14.40 2.20
CA ALA A 167 -18.88 -13.17 2.58
C ALA A 167 -17.83 -13.39 3.70
N LYS A 168 -18.10 -14.31 4.64
CA LYS A 168 -17.16 -14.71 5.69
C LYS A 168 -15.90 -15.38 5.12
N THR A 169 -16.06 -16.23 4.10
CA THR A 169 -14.93 -16.85 3.41
C THR A 169 -14.13 -15.80 2.65
N GLY A 170 -14.79 -14.88 1.95
CA GLY A 170 -14.15 -13.77 1.25
C GLY A 170 -13.33 -12.86 2.17
N SER A 171 -13.85 -12.51 3.35
CA SER A 171 -13.10 -11.72 4.34
C SER A 171 -11.93 -12.50 4.94
N ASN A 172 -12.07 -13.80 5.18
CA ASN A 172 -10.98 -14.66 5.62
C ASN A 172 -9.85 -14.75 4.58
N LEU A 173 -10.17 -14.84 3.28
CA LEU A 173 -9.17 -14.82 2.20
C LEU A 173 -8.41 -13.50 2.16
N LEU A 174 -9.11 -12.37 2.33
CA LEU A 174 -8.49 -11.06 2.45
C LEU A 174 -7.57 -10.98 3.69
N SER A 175 -7.96 -11.59 4.81
CA SER A 175 -7.10 -11.74 5.98
C SER A 175 -5.86 -12.56 5.69
N ILE A 176 -5.98 -13.71 5.01
CA ILE A 176 -4.83 -14.53 4.61
C ILE A 176 -3.86 -13.71 3.76
N MET A 177 -4.38 -13.03 2.73
CA MET A 177 -3.56 -12.20 1.86
C MET A 177 -2.86 -11.07 2.62
N SER A 178 -3.56 -10.41 3.54
CA SER A 178 -3.00 -9.34 4.38
C SER A 178 -1.95 -9.86 5.37
N GLY A 179 -2.17 -11.05 5.94
CA GLY A 179 -1.23 -11.71 6.85
C GLY A 179 0.06 -12.10 6.14
N MET A 180 -0.06 -12.71 4.95
CA MET A 180 1.11 -12.99 4.10
C MET A 180 1.83 -11.71 3.67
N ASN A 181 1.08 -10.62 3.46
CA ASN A 181 1.65 -9.30 3.19
C ASN A 181 2.48 -8.75 4.37
N ALA A 182 2.07 -8.99 5.61
CA ALA A 182 2.88 -8.65 6.78
C ALA A 182 4.20 -9.44 6.80
N ILE A 183 4.14 -10.75 6.56
CA ILE A 183 5.32 -11.63 6.51
C ILE A 183 6.28 -11.21 5.39
N CYS A 184 5.73 -10.91 4.20
CA CYS A 184 6.45 -10.39 3.04
C CYS A 184 7.29 -9.15 3.39
N ARG A 185 6.70 -8.17 4.09
CA ARG A 185 7.37 -6.90 4.40
C ARG A 185 8.60 -7.09 5.30
N ILE A 186 8.54 -8.02 6.24
CA ILE A 186 9.67 -8.35 7.12
C ILE A 186 10.75 -9.11 6.33
N THR A 187 10.34 -10.16 5.61
CA THR A 187 11.25 -11.03 4.86
C THR A 187 11.95 -10.33 3.71
N LEU A 188 11.23 -9.54 2.90
CA LEU A 188 11.81 -8.75 1.80
C LEU A 188 12.69 -7.61 2.33
N GLY A 189 12.36 -7.02 3.49
CA GLY A 189 13.24 -6.06 4.15
C GLY A 189 14.62 -6.64 4.45
N LEU A 190 14.66 -7.87 4.98
CA LEU A 190 15.91 -8.59 5.24
C LEU A 190 16.62 -9.03 3.95
N MET A 191 15.86 -9.46 2.94
CA MET A 191 16.43 -9.93 1.67
C MET A 191 17.02 -8.79 0.83
N ALA A 192 16.43 -7.59 0.90
CA ALA A 192 16.91 -6.39 0.23
C ALA A 192 18.30 -5.95 0.71
N ASP A 193 18.62 -6.19 1.98
CA ASP A 193 19.94 -5.90 2.54
C ASP A 193 21.03 -6.85 1.99
N ARG A 194 20.66 -8.04 1.48
CA ARG A 194 21.60 -9.04 0.92
C ARG A 194 21.69 -9.05 -0.60
N THR A 195 20.55 -8.95 -1.28
CA THR A 195 20.46 -9.11 -2.75
C THR A 195 20.43 -7.78 -3.51
N GLY A 196 20.33 -6.67 -2.77
CA GLY A 196 20.15 -5.33 -3.31
C GLY A 196 18.68 -4.94 -3.43
N ARG A 197 18.39 -3.69 -3.06
CA ARG A 197 17.03 -3.13 -2.94
C ARG A 197 16.27 -3.13 -4.26
N LEU A 198 16.92 -2.68 -5.33
CA LEU A 198 16.34 -2.63 -6.68
C LEU A 198 16.06 -4.03 -7.24
N ASN A 199 16.95 -5.00 -7.01
CA ASN A 199 16.75 -6.39 -7.46
C ASN A 199 15.56 -7.01 -6.73
N THR A 200 15.48 -6.83 -5.41
CA THR A 200 14.37 -7.34 -4.60
C THR A 200 13.05 -6.74 -5.05
N MET A 201 13.02 -5.43 -5.28
CA MET A 201 11.82 -4.72 -5.74
C MET A 201 11.37 -5.17 -7.13
N PHE A 202 12.31 -5.35 -8.06
CA PHE A 202 12.02 -5.91 -9.37
C PHE A 202 11.38 -7.30 -9.27
N VAL A 203 12.03 -8.23 -8.55
CA VAL A 203 11.58 -9.63 -8.45
C VAL A 203 10.20 -9.70 -7.80
N CYS A 204 9.97 -8.99 -6.69
CA CYS A 204 8.68 -9.06 -6.00
C CYS A 204 7.54 -8.46 -6.84
N THR A 205 7.78 -7.33 -7.52
CA THR A 205 6.76 -6.71 -8.37
C THR A 205 6.48 -7.55 -9.61
N LEU A 206 7.52 -8.16 -10.22
CA LEU A 206 7.35 -9.06 -11.35
C LEU A 206 6.51 -10.29 -10.97
N LEU A 207 6.85 -10.95 -9.86
CA LEU A 207 6.12 -12.11 -9.38
C LEU A 207 4.68 -11.75 -9.00
N ALA A 208 4.45 -10.60 -8.35
CA ALA A 208 3.10 -10.14 -8.04
C ALA A 208 2.25 -9.95 -9.29
N GLY A 209 2.82 -9.34 -10.35
CA GLY A 209 2.16 -9.20 -11.64
C GLY A 209 1.87 -10.54 -12.31
N ILE A 210 2.85 -11.45 -12.38
CA ILE A 210 2.70 -12.78 -12.99
C ILE A 210 1.67 -13.62 -12.22
N PHE A 211 1.72 -13.65 -10.90
CA PHE A 211 0.74 -14.39 -10.09
C PHE A 211 -0.68 -13.86 -10.29
N THR A 212 -0.82 -12.54 -10.47
CA THR A 212 -2.10 -11.92 -10.84
C THR A 212 -2.55 -12.35 -12.24
N MET A 213 -1.69 -12.29 -13.26
CA MET A 213 -2.06 -12.63 -14.64
C MET A 213 -2.31 -14.11 -14.87
N VAL A 214 -1.63 -14.98 -14.12
CA VAL A 214 -1.64 -16.44 -14.35
C VAL A 214 -2.46 -17.12 -13.27
N VAL A 215 -2.04 -17.05 -12.00
CA VAL A 215 -2.66 -17.85 -10.93
C VAL A 215 -4.10 -17.41 -10.67
N TRP A 216 -4.37 -16.10 -10.61
CA TRP A 216 -5.75 -15.61 -10.46
C TRP A 216 -6.60 -15.86 -11.71
N GLN A 217 -6.03 -15.75 -12.91
CA GLN A 217 -6.76 -16.01 -14.15
C GLN A 217 -7.31 -17.45 -14.22
N PHE A 218 -6.55 -18.41 -13.67
CA PHE A 218 -6.93 -19.83 -13.66
C PHE A 218 -7.57 -20.27 -12.33
N SER A 219 -7.88 -19.36 -11.41
CA SER A 219 -8.46 -19.72 -10.11
C SER A 219 -9.97 -19.96 -10.20
N GLN A 220 -10.36 -21.07 -10.82
CA GLN A 220 -11.77 -21.49 -10.91
C GLN A 220 -12.24 -22.29 -9.69
N SER A 221 -11.34 -22.60 -8.75
CA SER A 221 -11.65 -23.31 -7.51
C SER A 221 -11.14 -22.55 -6.30
N TYR A 222 -11.83 -22.76 -5.16
CA TYR A 222 -11.45 -22.16 -3.89
C TYR A 222 -9.98 -22.41 -3.51
N GLY A 223 -9.49 -23.64 -3.70
CA GLY A 223 -8.10 -24.00 -3.36
C GLY A 223 -7.06 -23.23 -4.17
N VAL A 224 -7.28 -23.06 -5.48
CA VAL A 224 -6.37 -22.28 -6.33
C VAL A 224 -6.44 -20.78 -5.98
N PHE A 225 -7.62 -20.30 -5.59
CA PHE A 225 -7.77 -18.91 -5.18
C PHE A 225 -7.10 -18.62 -3.82
N VAL A 226 -7.15 -19.55 -2.86
CA VAL A 226 -6.35 -19.48 -1.63
C VAL A 226 -4.86 -19.39 -1.96
N ALA A 227 -4.36 -20.24 -2.88
CA ALA A 227 -2.97 -20.21 -3.30
C ALA A 227 -2.59 -18.84 -3.92
N PHE A 228 -3.47 -18.26 -4.75
CA PHE A 228 -3.28 -16.90 -5.26
C PHE A 228 -3.19 -15.86 -4.13
N CYS A 229 -4.14 -15.84 -3.19
CA CYS A 229 -4.13 -14.91 -2.06
C CYS A 229 -2.84 -15.02 -1.24
N THR A 230 -2.35 -16.25 -1.01
CA THR A 230 -1.09 -16.49 -0.30
C THR A 230 0.11 -15.97 -1.10
N LEU A 231 0.22 -16.34 -2.37
CA LEU A 231 1.34 -15.96 -3.24
C LEU A 231 1.39 -14.45 -3.46
N TYR A 232 0.26 -13.83 -3.80
CA TYR A 232 0.17 -12.38 -3.98
C TYR A 232 0.44 -11.63 -2.68
N GLY A 233 -0.06 -12.13 -1.54
CA GLY A 233 0.28 -11.59 -0.23
C GLY A 233 1.79 -11.60 0.01
N LEU A 234 2.48 -12.71 -0.31
CA LEU A 234 3.92 -12.88 -0.14
C LEU A 234 4.77 -12.00 -1.08
N THR A 235 4.25 -11.53 -2.21
CA THR A 235 5.01 -10.74 -3.19
C THR A 235 4.59 -9.27 -3.24
N GLY A 236 3.32 -8.96 -3.05
CA GLY A 236 2.77 -7.61 -3.18
C GLY A 236 3.31 -6.61 -2.17
N GLY A 237 3.74 -7.07 -0.99
CA GLY A 237 4.19 -6.19 0.10
C GLY A 237 5.51 -5.46 -0.16
N GLY A 238 6.29 -5.93 -1.14
CA GLY A 238 7.62 -5.38 -1.43
C GLY A 238 7.60 -3.92 -1.88
N TRP A 239 6.56 -3.49 -2.60
CA TRP A 239 6.41 -2.09 -3.01
C TRP A 239 6.36 -1.17 -1.78
N VAL A 240 5.45 -1.42 -0.84
CA VAL A 240 5.24 -0.52 0.31
C VAL A 240 6.49 -0.41 1.19
N SER A 241 7.22 -1.51 1.38
CA SER A 241 8.41 -1.54 2.25
C SER A 241 9.68 -1.01 1.60
N LEU A 242 9.92 -1.33 0.33
CA LEU A 242 11.17 -0.97 -0.35
C LEU A 242 11.13 0.39 -1.03
N PHE A 243 9.95 0.92 -1.31
CA PHE A 243 9.80 2.16 -2.06
C PHE A 243 10.51 3.37 -1.42
N PRO A 244 10.39 3.66 -0.11
CA PRO A 244 11.14 4.76 0.50
C PRO A 244 12.66 4.61 0.38
N VAL A 245 13.13 3.36 0.43
CA VAL A 245 14.55 3.01 0.38
C VAL A 245 15.11 3.17 -1.03
N VAL A 246 14.37 2.70 -2.04
CA VAL A 246 14.73 2.86 -3.45
C VAL A 246 14.69 4.33 -3.86
N THR A 247 13.68 5.08 -3.43
CA THR A 247 13.63 6.53 -3.68
C THR A 247 14.86 7.24 -3.10
N ALA A 248 15.26 6.93 -1.87
CA ALA A 248 16.45 7.50 -1.24
C ALA A 248 17.74 7.21 -2.02
N GLU A 249 17.83 6.04 -2.66
CA GLU A 249 18.96 5.63 -3.48
C GLU A 249 19.01 6.36 -4.84
N VAL A 250 17.85 6.68 -5.42
CA VAL A 250 17.73 7.40 -6.70
C VAL A 250 17.96 8.90 -6.54
N VAL A 251 17.31 9.55 -5.56
CA VAL A 251 17.33 11.01 -5.40
C VAL A 251 18.38 11.51 -4.40
N GLY A 252 18.99 10.59 -3.65
CA GLY A 252 19.90 10.90 -2.55
C GLY A 252 19.19 11.31 -1.25
N VAL A 253 19.87 11.12 -0.13
CA VAL A 253 19.31 11.32 1.22
C VAL A 253 18.83 12.75 1.45
N LYS A 254 19.47 13.75 0.84
CA LYS A 254 19.10 15.18 0.95
C LYS A 254 17.72 15.49 0.37
N ASN A 255 17.33 14.78 -0.69
CA ASN A 255 16.09 15.03 -1.44
C ASN A 255 15.02 13.95 -1.22
N ILE A 256 15.22 13.03 -0.27
CA ILE A 256 14.32 11.88 -0.03
C ILE A 256 12.86 12.30 0.17
N GLN A 257 12.61 13.34 0.97
CA GLN A 257 11.25 13.79 1.28
C GLN A 257 10.56 14.36 0.03
N ARG A 258 11.26 15.19 -0.75
CA ARG A 258 10.76 15.76 -2.01
C ARG A 258 10.47 14.66 -3.03
N GLY A 259 11.41 13.73 -3.18
CA GLY A 259 11.27 12.57 -4.07
C GLY A 259 10.07 11.70 -3.70
N LEU A 260 9.93 11.35 -2.41
CA LEU A 260 8.79 10.56 -1.92
C LEU A 260 7.47 11.28 -2.11
N SER A 261 7.40 12.59 -1.81
CA SER A 261 6.17 13.36 -2.00
C SER A 261 5.71 13.38 -3.47
N LEU A 262 6.62 13.61 -4.43
CA LEU A 262 6.30 13.57 -5.86
C LEU A 262 5.90 12.16 -6.32
N CYS A 263 6.61 11.15 -5.85
CA CYS A 263 6.32 9.75 -6.14
C CYS A 263 4.95 9.33 -5.58
N TYR A 264 4.61 9.70 -4.35
CA TYR A 264 3.27 9.44 -3.80
C TYR A 264 2.19 10.27 -4.48
N PHE A 265 2.48 11.51 -4.88
CA PHE A 265 1.54 12.34 -5.64
C PHE A 265 1.15 11.69 -6.97
N ILE A 266 2.11 11.16 -7.73
CA ILE A 266 1.79 10.50 -9.01
C ILE A 266 1.00 9.20 -8.83
N THR A 267 1.09 8.54 -7.66
CA THR A 267 0.29 7.34 -7.38
C THR A 267 -1.21 7.61 -7.23
N ILE A 268 -1.62 8.86 -7.02
CA ILE A 268 -3.03 9.25 -6.86
C ILE A 268 -3.85 8.78 -8.06
N PHE A 269 -3.34 8.93 -9.28
CA PHE A 269 -4.07 8.55 -10.50
C PHE A 269 -4.37 7.05 -10.54
N GLY A 270 -3.38 6.21 -10.27
CA GLY A 270 -3.58 4.75 -10.26
C GLY A 270 -4.49 4.29 -9.13
N ASN A 271 -4.35 4.85 -7.93
CA ASN A 271 -5.18 4.47 -6.79
C ASN A 271 -6.64 4.99 -6.88
N LEU A 272 -6.86 6.16 -7.48
CA LEU A 272 -8.18 6.76 -7.62
C LEU A 272 -8.96 6.15 -8.79
N VAL A 273 -8.30 5.97 -9.93
CA VAL A 273 -8.97 5.58 -11.18
C VAL A 273 -8.84 4.07 -11.44
N GLY A 274 -7.82 3.42 -10.89
CA GLY A 274 -7.55 1.99 -11.13
C GLY A 274 -8.70 1.08 -10.72
N THR A 275 -9.22 1.21 -9.49
CA THR A 275 -10.32 0.36 -9.00
C THR A 275 -11.65 0.57 -9.74
N PRO A 276 -12.10 1.80 -10.07
CA PRO A 276 -13.23 2.01 -10.97
C PRO A 276 -13.04 1.40 -12.36
N ILE A 277 -11.86 1.55 -12.97
CA ILE A 277 -11.56 0.94 -14.28
C ILE A 277 -11.69 -0.57 -14.20
N ILE A 278 -11.11 -1.19 -13.17
CA ILE A 278 -11.19 -2.63 -12.94
C ILE A 278 -12.65 -3.09 -12.83
N GLY A 279 -13.48 -2.35 -12.07
CA GLY A 279 -14.90 -2.64 -11.94
C GLY A 279 -15.67 -2.52 -13.26
N GLN A 280 -15.40 -1.47 -14.06
CA GLN A 280 -16.05 -1.28 -15.36
C GLN A 280 -15.60 -2.35 -16.38
N LEU A 281 -14.33 -2.74 -16.36
CA LEU A 281 -13.82 -3.85 -17.18
C LEU A 281 -14.46 -5.18 -16.78
N GLN A 282 -14.66 -5.40 -15.48
CA GLN A 282 -15.32 -6.59 -14.96
C GLN A 282 -16.76 -6.69 -15.45
N THR A 283 -17.52 -5.59 -15.43
CA THR A 283 -18.92 -5.57 -15.90
C THR A 283 -19.05 -5.63 -17.41
N SER A 284 -18.14 -5.00 -18.16
CA SER A 284 -18.24 -4.89 -19.63
C SER A 284 -17.60 -6.06 -20.39
N PHE A 285 -16.51 -6.61 -19.87
CA PHE A 285 -15.67 -7.61 -20.55
C PHE A 285 -15.37 -8.86 -19.70
N GLY A 286 -15.94 -8.93 -18.47
CA GLY A 286 -15.78 -10.07 -17.57
C GLY A 286 -14.49 -10.04 -16.74
N TRP A 287 -14.34 -11.06 -15.89
CA TRP A 287 -13.24 -11.16 -14.92
C TRP A 287 -11.86 -11.22 -15.56
N THR A 288 -11.71 -11.83 -16.74
CA THR A 288 -10.44 -11.89 -17.46
C THR A 288 -9.88 -10.49 -17.71
N ALA A 289 -10.68 -9.56 -18.22
CA ALA A 289 -10.23 -8.19 -18.49
C ALA A 289 -9.81 -7.46 -17.20
N ALA A 290 -10.59 -7.62 -16.13
CA ALA A 290 -10.30 -7.04 -14.83
C ALA A 290 -8.99 -7.57 -14.22
N ILE A 291 -8.76 -8.89 -14.28
CA ILE A 291 -7.56 -9.55 -13.76
C ILE A 291 -6.32 -9.15 -14.56
N GLN A 292 -6.41 -9.18 -15.90
CA GLN A 292 -5.29 -8.79 -16.76
C GLN A 292 -4.95 -7.31 -16.62
N PHE A 293 -5.94 -6.44 -16.43
CA PHE A 293 -5.69 -5.03 -16.12
C PHE A 293 -4.99 -4.82 -14.77
N CYS A 294 -5.22 -5.69 -13.77
CA CYS A 294 -4.44 -5.63 -12.53
C CYS A 294 -2.99 -6.08 -12.75
N GLY A 295 -2.81 -7.17 -13.48
CA GLY A 295 -1.51 -7.81 -13.65
C GLY A 295 -0.56 -7.08 -14.62
N ALA A 296 -1.05 -6.67 -15.79
CA ALA A 296 -0.22 -6.13 -16.86
C ALA A 296 0.50 -4.81 -16.49
N PRO A 297 -0.14 -3.79 -15.88
CA PRO A 297 0.56 -2.60 -15.39
C PRO A 297 1.58 -2.91 -14.32
N THR A 298 1.33 -3.91 -13.48
CA THR A 298 2.27 -4.37 -12.44
C THR A 298 3.51 -4.99 -13.07
N VAL A 299 3.36 -5.84 -14.09
CA VAL A 299 4.48 -6.40 -14.86
C VAL A 299 5.23 -5.30 -15.62
N ALA A 300 4.51 -4.38 -16.26
CA ALA A 300 5.13 -3.24 -16.95
C ALA A 300 5.95 -2.38 -15.98
N ALA A 301 5.43 -2.11 -14.78
CA ALA A 301 6.17 -1.43 -13.73
C ALA A 301 7.45 -2.22 -13.36
N ALA A 302 7.37 -3.53 -13.20
CA ALA A 302 8.56 -4.35 -12.94
C ALA A 302 9.62 -4.20 -14.05
N LEU A 303 9.23 -4.19 -15.32
CA LEU A 303 10.17 -3.97 -16.43
C LEU A 303 10.82 -2.58 -16.38
N ILE A 304 10.07 -1.53 -16.03
CA ILE A 304 10.64 -0.19 -15.81
C ILE A 304 11.63 -0.19 -14.65
N MET A 305 11.33 -0.91 -13.56
CA MET A 305 12.25 -1.08 -12.43
C MET A 305 13.54 -1.82 -12.85
N LEU A 306 13.45 -2.81 -13.75
CA LEU A 306 14.61 -3.49 -14.31
C LEU A 306 15.51 -2.54 -15.11
N VAL A 307 14.91 -1.68 -15.94
CA VAL A 307 15.65 -0.65 -16.70
C VAL A 307 16.34 0.33 -15.75
N LEU A 308 15.62 0.81 -14.73
CA LEU A 308 16.21 1.67 -13.69
C LEU A 308 17.38 0.99 -12.98
N ARG A 309 17.24 -0.29 -12.67
CA ARG A 309 18.28 -1.09 -12.04
C ARG A 309 19.54 -1.16 -12.89
N PHE A 310 19.43 -1.47 -14.19
CA PHE A 310 20.61 -1.54 -15.07
C PHE A 310 21.25 -0.18 -15.31
N LYS A 311 20.46 0.90 -15.30
CA LYS A 311 20.97 2.26 -15.42
C LYS A 311 21.80 2.69 -14.22
N LEU A 312 21.37 2.35 -13.01
CA LEU A 312 22.13 2.65 -11.78
C LEU A 312 23.29 1.67 -11.55
N TYR A 313 23.07 0.40 -11.89
CA TYR A 313 24.04 -0.69 -11.70
C TYR A 313 24.14 -1.55 -12.96
N PRO A 314 25.10 -1.26 -13.86
CA PRO A 314 25.22 -1.98 -15.13
C PRO A 314 25.66 -3.44 -14.98
N LYS A 315 26.24 -3.83 -13.83
CA LYS A 315 26.68 -5.21 -13.58
C LYS A 315 25.55 -6.07 -12.97
N LEU A 316 25.35 -7.28 -13.48
CA LEU A 316 24.29 -8.21 -13.05
C LEU A 316 24.49 -8.71 -11.61
N PHE A 317 25.73 -8.88 -11.17
CA PHE A 317 26.07 -9.24 -9.79
C PHE A 317 27.03 -8.20 -9.22
N LYS A 318 26.58 -7.41 -8.24
CA LYS A 318 27.48 -6.69 -7.34
C LYS A 318 27.64 -7.60 -6.12
N ARG A 319 28.82 -8.19 -5.93
CA ARG A 319 29.22 -8.68 -4.60
C ARG A 319 29.17 -7.45 -3.69
N VAL A 320 28.37 -7.55 -2.63
CA VAL A 320 28.42 -6.65 -1.47
C VAL A 320 29.85 -6.65 -0.93
#